data_AF-A0A2N5Y294-F1
#
_entry.id   AF-A0A2N5Y294-F1
#
_cell.length_a   1.000
_cell.length_b   1.000
_cell.length_c   1.000
_cell.angle_alpha   90.00
_cell.angle_beta   90.00
_cell.angle_gamma   90.00
#
_symmetry.space_group_name_H-M   'P 1'
#
loop_
_entity.id
_entity.type
_entity.pdbx_description
1 polymer ?
#
loop_
_entity_poly.entity_id
_entity_poly.type
_entity_poly.pdbx_seq_one_letter_code
_entity_poly.pdbx_strand_id
1 'polypeptide(L)'
;MATLAFDSLRYARRLKSAGVPESQAEVQAELMAEAFGFYADNIVTRDYLDATLRATFAEQDAKLEQRFTTIDQRFVDIGAQLETALNSRLNQQDIKLASIEATTSGNFRVLSALMGVILLAVAVPALQSLF
;
A
#
# COMPACT_ATOMS: atom_id res chain seq x y z
N MET A 1 -27.00 -20.49 25.08
CA MET A 1 -27.37 -21.49 24.05
C MET A 1 -28.84 -21.78 24.16
N ALA A 2 -29.67 -21.27 23.25
CA ALA A 2 -31.03 -21.76 23.12
C ALA A 2 -30.93 -23.14 22.44
N THR A 3 -30.93 -24.19 23.25
CA THR A 3 -31.04 -25.55 22.72
C THR A 3 -32.42 -25.68 22.10
N LEU A 4 -32.46 -25.79 20.76
CA LEU A 4 -33.66 -26.23 20.05
C LEU A 4 -33.88 -27.70 20.41
N ALA A 5 -34.45 -27.95 21.59
CA ALA A 5 -34.79 -29.29 22.03
C ALA A 5 -35.98 -29.79 21.19
N PHE A 6 -35.73 -30.80 20.36
CA PHE A 6 -36.79 -31.47 19.61
C PHE A 6 -37.71 -32.21 20.60
N ASP A 7 -38.97 -31.78 20.68
CA ASP A 7 -39.98 -32.39 21.56
C ASP A 7 -40.61 -33.62 20.89
N SER A 8 -39.95 -34.77 21.07
CA SER A 8 -40.37 -36.06 20.51
C SER A 8 -41.76 -36.49 21.00
N LEU A 9 -42.12 -36.20 22.26
CA LEU A 9 -43.44 -36.51 22.83
C LEU A 9 -44.55 -35.73 22.14
N ARG A 10 -44.36 -34.43 21.91
CA ARG A 10 -45.32 -33.62 21.18
C ARG A 10 -45.41 -34.06 19.72
N TYR A 11 -44.30 -34.47 19.12
CA TYR A 11 -44.27 -34.98 17.74
C TYR A 11 -45.03 -36.31 17.61
N ALA A 12 -44.79 -37.27 18.50
CA ALA A 12 -45.51 -38.56 18.55
C ALA A 12 -47.02 -38.36 18.74
N ARG A 13 -47.43 -37.42 19.62
CA ARG A 13 -48.87 -37.10 19.80
C ARG A 13 -49.51 -36.55 18.53
N ARG A 14 -48.79 -35.73 17.75
CA ARG A 14 -49.30 -35.23 16.46
C ARG A 14 -49.44 -36.34 15.43
N LEU A 15 -48.48 -37.27 15.37
CA LEU A 15 -48.57 -38.45 14.51
C LEU A 15 -49.78 -39.33 14.87
N LYS A 16 -49.99 -39.59 16.17
CA LYS A 16 -51.19 -40.29 16.67
C LYS A 16 -52.49 -39.59 16.26
N SER A 17 -52.56 -38.26 16.39
CA SER A 17 -53.73 -37.48 15.98
C SER A 17 -53.98 -37.47 14.46
N ALA A 18 -52.94 -37.76 13.66
CA ALA A 18 -53.03 -37.90 12.21
C ALA A 18 -53.39 -39.33 11.76
N GLY A 19 -53.64 -40.26 12.71
CA GLY A 19 -54.02 -41.64 12.43
C GLY A 19 -52.85 -42.63 12.34
N VAL A 20 -51.63 -42.21 12.70
CA VAL A 20 -50.46 -43.13 12.75
C VAL A 20 -50.57 -44.03 13.99
N PRO A 21 -50.38 -45.35 13.85
CA PRO A 21 -50.36 -46.28 14.98
C PRO A 21 -49.34 -45.86 16.05
N GLU A 22 -49.68 -46.07 17.33
CA GLU A 22 -48.85 -45.62 18.46
C GLU A 22 -47.40 -46.10 18.40
N SER A 23 -47.19 -47.38 18.07
CA SER A 23 -45.85 -47.96 17.91
C SER A 23 -45.03 -47.30 16.80
N GLN A 24 -45.66 -46.91 15.69
CA GLN A 24 -44.99 -46.22 14.60
C GLN A 24 -44.72 -44.76 14.94
N ALA A 25 -45.67 -44.10 15.61
CA ALA A 25 -45.55 -42.70 16.01
C ALA A 25 -44.40 -42.48 17.00
N GLU A 26 -44.19 -43.41 17.93
CA GLU A 26 -43.09 -43.36 18.90
C GLU A 26 -41.73 -43.62 18.26
N VAL A 27 -41.60 -44.69 17.46
CA VAL A 27 -40.35 -45.00 16.75
C VAL A 27 -39.96 -43.88 15.78
N GLN A 28 -40.93 -43.29 15.08
CA GLN A 28 -40.66 -42.17 14.18
C GLN A 28 -40.25 -40.91 14.94
N ALA A 29 -40.83 -40.64 16.10
CA ALA A 29 -40.43 -39.50 16.94
C ALA A 29 -39.03 -39.66 17.53
N GLU A 30 -38.66 -40.89 17.91
CA GLU A 30 -37.35 -41.23 18.43
C GLU A 30 -36.27 -41.07 17.35
N LEU A 31 -36.49 -41.66 16.17
CA LEU A 31 -35.57 -41.51 15.02
C LEU A 31 -35.40 -40.05 14.59
N MET A 32 -36.47 -39.25 14.64
CA MET A 32 -36.39 -37.82 14.33
C MET A 32 -35.62 -37.03 15.40
N ALA A 33 -35.76 -37.39 16.68
CA ALA A 33 -35.00 -36.78 17.76
C ALA A 33 -33.51 -37.10 17.67
N GLU A 34 -33.16 -38.35 17.35
CA GLU A 34 -31.78 -38.79 17.18
C GLU A 34 -31.12 -38.13 15.96
N ALA A 35 -31.83 -38.06 14.83
CA ALA A 35 -31.36 -37.34 13.65
C ALA A 35 -31.15 -35.84 13.94
N PHE A 36 -32.07 -35.19 14.67
CA PHE A 36 -31.91 -33.78 15.05
C PHE A 36 -30.70 -33.55 15.97
N GLY A 37 -30.43 -34.47 16.90
CA GLY A 37 -29.23 -34.43 17.74
C GLY A 37 -27.95 -34.46 16.91
N PHE A 38 -27.89 -35.34 15.91
CA PHE A 38 -26.74 -35.45 15.00
C PHE A 38 -26.53 -34.18 14.14
N TYR A 39 -27.60 -33.52 13.70
CA TYR A 39 -27.48 -32.27 12.93
C TYR A 39 -27.22 -31.05 13.81
N ALA A 40 -27.72 -31.02 15.05
CA ALA A 40 -27.53 -29.90 15.98
C ALA A 40 -26.05 -29.66 16.32
N ASP A 41 -25.26 -30.73 16.48
CA ASP A 41 -23.82 -30.64 16.73
C ASP A 41 -23.03 -30.05 15.54
N ASN A 42 -23.57 -30.12 14.33
CA ASN A 42 -22.95 -29.58 13.11
C ASN A 42 -23.47 -28.19 12.73
N ILE A 43 -24.37 -27.59 13.50
CA ILE A 43 -24.90 -26.25 13.21
C ILE A 43 -23.94 -25.20 13.76
N VAL A 44 -23.44 -24.36 12.86
CA VAL A 44 -22.73 -23.13 13.24
C VAL A 44 -23.73 -22.19 13.90
N THR A 45 -23.48 -21.87 15.17
CA THR A 45 -24.30 -20.90 15.90
C THR A 45 -23.97 -19.48 15.46
N ARG A 46 -24.94 -18.58 15.59
CA ARG A 46 -24.75 -17.15 15.30
C ARG A 46 -23.62 -16.57 16.15
N ASP A 47 -23.56 -16.92 17.43
CA ASP A 47 -22.54 -16.42 18.37
C ASP A 47 -21.13 -16.89 17.96
N TYR A 48 -21.00 -18.15 17.53
CA TYR A 48 -19.73 -18.66 16.99
C TYR A 48 -19.33 -17.88 15.73
N LEU A 49 -20.25 -17.70 14.78
CA LEU A 49 -19.96 -16.99 13.54
C LEU A 49 -19.57 -15.53 13.81
N ASP A 50 -20.27 -14.85 14.71
CA ASP A 50 -19.97 -13.45 15.08
C ASP A 50 -18.60 -13.34 15.76
N ALA A 51 -18.27 -14.26 16.66
CA ALA A 51 -16.95 -14.32 17.30
C ALA A 51 -15.83 -14.57 16.28
N THR A 52 -16.01 -15.55 15.39
CA THR A 52 -15.02 -15.86 14.34
C THR A 52 -14.86 -14.70 13.37
N LEU A 53 -15.95 -14.10 12.90
CA LEU A 53 -15.90 -12.95 12.00
C LEU A 53 -15.18 -11.78 12.65
N ARG A 54 -15.54 -11.43 13.89
CA ARG A 54 -14.89 -10.33 14.63
C ARG A 54 -13.40 -10.57 14.80
N ALA A 55 -12.98 -11.80 15.10
CA ALA A 55 -11.57 -12.15 15.19
C ALA A 55 -10.85 -11.99 13.85
N THR A 56 -11.43 -12.50 12.75
CA THR A 56 -10.83 -12.38 11.41
C THR A 56 -10.74 -10.93 10.94
N PHE A 57 -11.75 -10.11 11.21
CA PHE A 57 -11.72 -8.69 10.87
C PHE A 57 -10.67 -7.93 11.68
N ALA A 58 -10.56 -8.22 12.99
CA ALA A 58 -9.52 -7.60 13.81
C ALA A 58 -8.09 -7.96 13.34
N GLU A 59 -7.86 -9.19 12.90
CA GLU A 59 -6.59 -9.60 12.31
C GLU A 59 -6.32 -8.89 10.97
N GLN A 60 -7.34 -8.76 10.11
CA GLN A 60 -7.22 -8.03 8.85
C GLN A 60 -6.92 -6.55 9.07
N ASP A 61 -7.61 -5.90 10.00
CA ASP A 61 -7.37 -4.49 10.34
C ASP A 61 -5.94 -4.29 10.83
N ALA A 62 -5.44 -5.15 11.73
CA ALA A 62 -4.06 -5.09 12.20
C ALA A 62 -3.03 -5.25 11.06
N LYS A 63 -3.30 -6.16 10.11
CA LYS A 63 -2.44 -6.38 8.95
C LYS A 63 -2.48 -5.21 7.96
N LEU A 64 -3.65 -4.59 7.77
CA LEU A 64 -3.79 -3.40 6.95
C LEU A 64 -3.03 -2.23 7.56
N GLU A 65 -3.16 -2.01 8.87
CA GLU A 65 -2.45 -0.96 9.60
C GLU A 65 -0.92 -1.10 9.48
N GLN A 66 -0.40 -2.32 9.60
CA GLN A 66 1.02 -2.60 9.39
C GLN A 66 1.47 -2.25 7.97
N ARG A 67 0.63 -2.57 6.96
CA ARG A 67 0.94 -2.25 5.56
C ARG A 67 0.90 -0.75 5.31
N PHE A 68 -0.07 -0.03 5.88
CA PHE A 68 -0.12 1.43 5.78
C PHE A 68 1.10 2.08 6.40
N THR A 69 1.48 1.69 7.63
CA THR A 69 2.71 2.16 8.28
C THR A 69 3.95 1.91 7.40
N THR A 70 4.04 0.74 6.76
CA THR A 70 5.16 0.42 5.86
C THR A 70 5.15 1.29 4.61
N ILE A 71 3.96 1.55 4.04
CA ILE A 71 3.81 2.41 2.86
C ILE A 71 4.18 3.85 3.20
N ASP A 72 3.74 4.38 4.34
CA ASP A 72 4.10 5.72 4.81
C ASP A 72 5.61 5.86 4.97
N GLN A 73 6.27 4.88 5.58
CA GLN A 73 7.73 4.88 5.68
C GLN A 73 8.39 4.90 4.31
N ARG A 74 7.91 4.11 3.35
CA ARG A 74 8.45 4.12 1.98
C ARG A 74 8.25 5.46 1.29
N PHE A 75 7.14 6.16 1.53
CA PHE A 75 6.92 7.50 0.99
C PHE A 75 7.91 8.51 1.56
N VAL A 76 8.17 8.46 2.87
CA VAL A 76 9.20 9.28 3.51
C VAL A 76 10.58 9.01 2.91
N ASP A 77 10.94 7.72 2.74
CA ASP A 77 12.23 7.32 2.18
C ASP A 77 12.38 7.79 0.72
N ILE A 78 11.33 7.65 -0.10
CA ILE A 78 11.32 8.15 -1.48
C ILE A 78 11.49 9.67 -1.50
N GLY A 79 10.84 10.40 -0.60
CA GLY A 79 10.99 11.85 -0.46
C GLY A 79 12.44 12.24 -0.17
N ALA A 80 13.07 11.60 0.81
CA ALA A 80 14.46 11.85 1.19
C ALA A 80 15.45 11.50 0.06
N GLN A 81 15.21 10.40 -0.66
CA GLN A 81 16.02 10.02 -1.81
C GLN A 81 15.90 11.02 -2.95
N LEU A 82 14.68 11.51 -3.22
CA LEU A 82 14.44 12.51 -4.26
C LEU A 82 15.14 13.82 -3.91
N GLU A 83 15.04 14.28 -2.67
CA GLU A 83 15.73 15.48 -2.19
C GLU A 83 17.25 15.36 -2.37
N THR A 84 17.82 14.22 -1.96
CA THR A 84 19.25 13.96 -2.11
C THR A 84 19.67 13.94 -3.58
N ALA A 85 18.88 13.30 -4.45
CA ALA A 85 19.16 13.22 -5.88
C ALA A 85 19.07 14.60 -6.56
N LEU A 86 18.08 15.42 -6.18
CA LEU A 86 17.92 16.77 -6.68
C LEU A 86 19.10 17.66 -6.23
N ASN A 87 19.45 17.63 -4.95
CA ASN A 87 20.58 18.40 -4.43
C ASN A 87 21.91 18.02 -5.11
N SER A 88 22.13 16.72 -5.33
CA SER A 88 23.31 16.24 -6.06
C SER A 88 23.36 16.78 -7.50
N ARG A 89 22.22 16.76 -8.21
CA ARG A 89 22.14 17.31 -9.57
C ARG A 89 22.34 18.82 -9.62
N LEU A 90 21.78 19.56 -8.66
CA LEU A 90 21.97 21.02 -8.57
C LEU A 90 23.43 21.36 -8.31
N ASN A 91 24.07 20.72 -7.32
CA ASN A 91 25.49 20.90 -7.07
C ASN A 91 26.35 20.56 -8.30
N GLN A 92 25.99 19.51 -9.04
CA GLN A 92 26.68 19.17 -10.28
C GLN A 92 26.48 20.25 -11.38
N GLN A 93 25.30 20.84 -11.47
CA GLN A 93 25.05 21.96 -12.38
C GLN A 93 25.85 23.19 -11.99
N ASP A 94 25.92 23.53 -10.71
CA ASP A 94 26.70 24.66 -10.20
C ASP A 94 28.19 24.51 -10.53
N ILE A 95 28.74 23.32 -10.32
CA ILE A 95 30.14 23.02 -10.70
C ILE A 95 30.35 23.18 -12.21
N LYS A 96 29.41 22.69 -13.03
CA LYS A 96 29.51 22.84 -14.50
C LYS A 96 29.45 24.30 -14.92
N LEU A 97 28.53 25.09 -14.36
CA LEU A 97 28.41 26.52 -14.63
C LEU A 97 29.70 27.26 -14.25
N ALA A 98 30.22 27.02 -13.04
CA ALA A 98 31.49 27.60 -12.60
C ALA A 98 32.65 27.24 -13.54
N SER A 99 32.70 26.00 -14.04
CA SER A 99 33.73 25.59 -15.00
C SER A 99 33.61 26.26 -16.38
N ILE A 100 32.37 26.51 -16.84
CA ILE A 100 32.09 27.21 -18.10
C ILE A 100 32.47 28.69 -17.97
N GLU A 101 32.13 29.33 -16.85
CA GLU A 101 32.51 30.71 -16.55
C GLU A 101 34.02 30.87 -16.48
N ALA A 102 34.73 29.95 -15.81
CA ALA A 102 36.19 29.93 -15.76
C ALA A 102 36.82 29.78 -17.15
N THR A 103 36.28 28.90 -17.99
CA THR A 103 36.76 28.69 -19.36
C THR A 103 36.50 29.91 -20.25
N THR A 104 35.30 30.47 -20.17
CA THR A 104 34.90 31.63 -20.97
C THR A 104 35.70 32.86 -20.60
N SER A 105 35.92 33.10 -19.31
CA SER A 105 36.74 34.22 -18.82
C SER A 105 38.22 34.04 -19.19
N GLY A 106 38.77 32.83 -19.11
CA GLY A 106 40.13 32.53 -19.58
C GLY A 106 40.31 32.84 -21.07
N ASN A 107 39.41 32.33 -21.90
CA ASN A 107 39.42 32.58 -23.35
C ASN A 107 39.25 34.07 -23.69
N PHE A 108 38.34 34.77 -23.00
CA PHE A 108 38.14 36.20 -23.21
C PHE A 108 39.38 37.01 -22.86
N ARG A 109 40.10 36.67 -21.78
CA ARG A 109 41.37 37.33 -21.42
C ARG A 109 42.40 37.15 -22.53
N VAL A 110 42.57 35.94 -23.06
CA VAL A 110 43.49 35.67 -24.16
C VAL A 110 43.08 36.45 -25.42
N LEU A 111 41.79 36.42 -25.79
CA LEU A 111 41.30 37.15 -26.96
C LEU A 111 41.47 38.67 -26.81
N SER A 112 41.15 39.22 -25.64
CA SER A 112 41.31 40.65 -25.34
C SER A 112 42.77 41.10 -25.41
N ALA A 113 43.70 40.27 -24.93
CA ALA A 113 45.14 40.51 -25.03
C ALA A 113 45.61 40.51 -26.49
N LEU A 114 45.17 39.52 -27.29
CA LEU A 114 45.52 39.45 -28.72
C LEU A 114 45.00 40.66 -29.51
N MET A 115 43.76 41.10 -29.26
CA MET A 115 43.22 42.31 -29.89
C MET A 115 44.05 43.54 -29.51
N GLY A 116 44.49 43.66 -28.26
CA GLY A 116 45.39 44.75 -27.83
C GLY A 116 46.71 44.74 -28.59
N VAL A 117 47.33 43.57 -28.77
CA VAL A 117 48.58 43.43 -29.54
C VAL A 117 48.38 43.79 -31.01
N ILE A 118 47.29 43.32 -31.63
CA ILE A 118 46.98 43.64 -33.04
C ILE A 118 46.71 45.14 -33.20
N LEU A 119 45.96 45.76 -32.29
CA LEU A 119 45.71 47.20 -32.31
C LEU A 119 47.03 47.99 -32.21
N LEU A 120 47.96 47.59 -31.35
CA LEU A 120 49.28 48.21 -31.26
C LEU A 120 50.09 48.02 -32.55
N ALA A 121 50.08 46.81 -33.12
CA ALA A 121 50.78 46.50 -34.37
C ALA A 121 50.26 47.32 -35.56
N VAL A 122 48.97 47.70 -35.56
CA VAL A 122 48.39 48.57 -36.60
C VAL A 122 48.61 50.05 -36.28
N ALA A 123 48.51 50.46 -35.01
CA ALA A 123 48.63 51.86 -34.60
C ALA A 123 50.05 52.42 -34.76
N VAL A 124 51.09 51.63 -34.44
CA VAL A 124 52.50 52.06 -34.57
C VAL A 124 52.87 52.50 -35.99
N PRO A 125 52.68 51.68 -37.05
CA PRO A 125 52.99 52.09 -38.41
C PRO A 125 52.06 53.20 -38.93
N ALA A 126 50.79 53.24 -38.51
CA ALA A 126 49.87 54.32 -38.88
C ALA A 126 50.27 55.67 -38.28
N LEU A 127 50.87 55.69 -37.08
CA LEU A 127 51.43 56.91 -36.49
C LEU A 127 52.73 57.32 -37.18
N GLN A 128 53.58 56.36 -37.55
CA GLN A 128 54.81 56.62 -38.32
C GLN A 128 54.55 57.15 -39.73
N SER A 129 53.38 56.88 -40.32
CA SER A 129 53.01 57.43 -41.63
C SER A 129 52.37 58.83 -41.57
N LEU A 130 52.03 59.32 -40.38
CA LEU A 130 51.39 60.62 -40.15
C LEU A 130 52.36 61.73 -39.67
N PHE A 131 53.55 61.36 -39.19
CA PHE A 131 54.63 62.27 -38.78
C PHE A 131 55.87 62.07 -39.66
#